data_AF-A0A7K1GBW4-F1
#
_entry.id   AF-A0A7K1GBW4-F1
#
_cell.length_a   1.000
_cell.length_b   1.000
_cell.length_c   1.000
_cell.angle_alpha   90.00
_cell.angle_beta   90.00
_cell.angle_gamma   90.00
#
_symmetry.space_group_name_H-M   'P 1'
#
loop_
_entity.id
_entity.type
_entity.pdbx_description
1 polymer ?
#
loop_
_entity_poly.entity_id
_entity_poly.type
_entity_poly.pdbx_seq_one_letter_code
_entity_poly.pdbx_strand_id
1 'polypeptide(L)'
;MKRILLILAVVATVMSCSRDEDHNYSAIENLIGQWELQSRILNDTDPQPTDDAKFIFRDDNDIRDFKGLFTLESNDTSSGTFKITNNGNVMEFETSNGITFSYEYILNTATLVLGYANADGDVVKETWIKTSNFID
;
A
#
# COMPACT_ATOMS: atom_id res chain seq x y z
N MET A 1 43.21 40.60 12.60
CA MET A 1 41.89 40.02 12.97
C MET A 1 40.90 39.89 11.81
N LYS A 2 40.99 40.65 10.70
CA LYS A 2 40.07 40.48 9.54
C LYS A 2 40.32 39.24 8.66
N ARG A 3 41.54 38.70 8.63
CA ARG A 3 41.90 37.54 7.77
C ARG A 3 41.47 36.19 8.35
N ILE A 4 41.29 36.08 9.66
CA ILE A 4 40.87 34.82 10.33
C ILE A 4 39.35 34.61 10.17
N LEU A 5 38.57 35.68 10.21
CA LEU A 5 37.12 35.66 9.95
C LEU A 5 36.76 35.17 8.55
N LEU A 6 37.60 35.45 7.55
CA LEU A 6 37.35 35.04 6.17
C LEU A 6 37.56 33.53 5.97
N ILE A 7 38.49 32.91 6.73
CA ILE A 7 38.77 31.47 6.63
C ILE A 7 37.65 30.67 7.30
N LEU A 8 37.08 31.17 8.40
CA LEU A 8 35.98 30.50 9.11
C LEU A 8 34.69 30.45 8.27
N ALA A 9 34.42 31.50 7.48
CA ALA A 9 33.22 31.57 6.64
C ALA A 9 33.24 30.57 5.46
N VAL A 10 34.42 30.26 4.92
CA VAL A 10 34.58 29.32 3.79
C VAL A 10 34.44 27.85 4.23
N VAL A 11 34.82 27.53 5.47
CA VAL A 11 34.69 26.17 6.02
C VAL A 11 33.23 25.82 6.33
N ALA A 12 32.40 26.81 6.69
CA ALA A 12 30.99 26.58 6.97
C ALA A 12 30.16 26.23 5.73
N THR A 13 30.53 26.75 4.55
CA THR A 13 29.76 26.51 3.30
C THR A 13 30.03 25.15 2.66
N VAL A 14 31.18 24.51 2.93
CA VAL A 14 31.50 23.16 2.40
C VAL A 14 30.94 22.02 3.26
N MET A 15 30.48 22.29 4.49
CA MET A 15 29.77 21.32 5.32
C MET A 15 28.24 21.47 5.28
N SER A 16 27.73 22.48 4.55
CA SER A 16 26.29 22.72 4.39
C SER A 16 25.69 22.05 3.14
N CYS A 17 26.30 20.97 2.67
CA CYS A 17 25.56 19.93 1.95
C CYS A 17 25.29 18.83 2.97
N SER A 18 24.30 19.05 3.85
CA SER A 18 23.62 17.93 4.47
C SER A 18 23.14 17.06 3.31
N ARG A 19 23.69 15.85 3.23
CA ARG A 19 23.11 14.76 2.44
C ARG A 19 21.61 14.84 2.62
N ASP A 20 20.87 15.14 1.55
CA ASP A 20 19.53 14.59 1.45
C ASP A 20 19.75 13.09 1.67
N GLU A 21 19.31 12.60 2.82
CA GLU A 21 19.22 11.17 3.04
C GLU A 21 18.26 10.70 1.95
N ASP A 22 18.82 10.07 0.91
CA ASP A 22 18.08 9.36 -0.12
C ASP A 22 17.31 8.23 0.59
N HIS A 23 16.23 8.59 1.27
CA HIS A 23 15.29 7.64 1.81
C HIS A 23 14.66 6.96 0.61
N ASN A 24 15.08 5.72 0.42
CA ASN A 24 14.51 4.80 -0.56
C ASN A 24 13.11 4.42 -0.08
N TYR A 25 12.13 5.28 -0.34
CA TYR A 25 10.72 5.02 -0.10
C TYR A 25 10.20 4.03 -1.14
N SER A 26 9.39 3.09 -0.68
CA SER A 26 8.71 2.15 -1.58
C SER A 26 7.68 2.87 -2.44
N ALA A 27 7.60 2.49 -3.72
CA ALA A 27 6.55 2.94 -4.63
C ALA A 27 5.15 2.54 -4.15
N ILE A 28 5.05 1.55 -3.24
CA ILE A 28 3.80 1.12 -2.59
C ILE A 28 3.74 1.46 -1.10
N GLU A 29 4.58 2.37 -0.59
CA GLU A 29 4.67 2.71 0.85
C GLU A 29 3.30 3.00 1.49
N ASN A 30 2.42 3.70 0.78
CA ASN A 30 1.09 4.03 1.28
C ASN A 30 0.17 2.80 1.47
N LEU A 31 0.43 1.69 0.77
CA LEU A 31 -0.29 0.42 0.96
C LEU A 31 0.28 -0.42 2.10
N ILE A 32 1.59 -0.31 2.37
CA ILE A 32 2.26 -1.17 3.35
C ILE A 32 1.57 -1.02 4.72
N GLY A 33 1.31 -2.17 5.34
CA GLY A 33 0.68 -2.24 6.65
C GLY A 33 -0.41 -3.31 6.74
N GLN A 34 -1.14 -3.24 7.85
CA GLN A 34 -2.29 -4.09 8.14
C GLN A 34 -3.58 -3.31 7.94
N TRP A 35 -4.58 -3.97 7.36
CA TRP A 35 -5.86 -3.38 6.98
C TRP A 35 -6.98 -4.32 7.39
N GLU A 36 -8.02 -3.80 8.03
CA GLU A 36 -9.16 -4.59 8.49
C GLU A 36 -10.43 -4.21 7.73
N LEU A 37 -11.21 -5.21 7.35
CA LEU A 37 -12.49 -5.02 6.68
C LEU A 37 -13.47 -4.34 7.63
N GLN A 38 -14.07 -3.23 7.20
CA GLN A 38 -15.05 -2.49 8.00
C GLN A 38 -16.46 -2.56 7.43
N SER A 39 -16.59 -2.60 6.10
CA SER A 39 -17.91 -2.66 5.48
C SER A 39 -17.85 -3.28 4.09
N ARG A 40 -18.94 -3.93 3.70
CA ARG A 40 -19.20 -4.41 2.34
C ARG A 40 -20.55 -3.88 1.88
N ILE A 41 -20.61 -3.34 0.66
CA ILE A 41 -21.85 -2.83 0.06
C ILE A 41 -22.02 -3.49 -1.31
N LEU A 42 -23.22 -3.97 -1.59
CA LEU A 42 -23.63 -4.53 -2.87
C LEU A 42 -24.41 -3.48 -3.66
N ASN A 43 -24.07 -3.34 -4.95
CA ASN A 43 -24.70 -2.43 -5.92
C ASN A 43 -24.88 -0.99 -5.40
N ASP A 44 -23.92 -0.51 -4.61
CA ASP A 44 -23.90 0.84 -4.01
C ASP A 44 -25.02 1.17 -3.02
N THR A 45 -25.92 0.22 -2.72
CA THR A 45 -27.11 0.50 -1.90
C THR A 45 -27.38 -0.48 -0.79
N ASP A 46 -26.89 -1.72 -0.89
CA ASP A 46 -27.27 -2.81 0.01
C ASP A 46 -26.10 -3.24 0.92
N PRO A 47 -26.07 -2.80 2.20
CA PRO A 47 -25.04 -3.21 3.15
C PRO A 47 -25.07 -4.72 3.39
N GLN A 48 -23.91 -5.35 3.27
CA GLN A 48 -23.74 -6.77 3.53
C GLN A 48 -23.04 -7.00 4.87
N PRO A 49 -23.30 -8.12 5.55
CA PRO A 49 -22.49 -8.54 6.68
C PRO A 49 -21.02 -8.72 6.26
N THR A 50 -20.12 -8.40 7.18
CA THR A 50 -18.68 -8.58 7.03
C THR A 50 -18.18 -9.62 8.04
N ASP A 51 -17.15 -10.36 7.62
CA ASP A 51 -16.38 -11.22 8.51
C ASP A 51 -15.17 -10.44 9.08
N ASP A 52 -14.53 -10.99 10.11
CA ASP A 52 -13.27 -10.47 10.63
C ASP A 52 -12.12 -10.82 9.67
N ALA A 53 -11.96 -10.02 8.62
CA ALA A 53 -10.93 -10.20 7.60
C ALA A 53 -9.82 -9.13 7.71
N LYS A 54 -8.58 -9.55 7.49
CA LYS A 54 -7.39 -8.69 7.51
C LYS A 54 -6.53 -8.86 6.27
N PHE A 55 -6.20 -7.75 5.62
CA PHE A 55 -5.16 -7.68 4.61
C PHE A 55 -3.84 -7.20 5.22
N ILE A 56 -2.74 -7.83 4.82
CA ILE A 56 -1.38 -7.42 5.19
C ILE A 56 -0.58 -7.26 3.90
N PHE A 57 -0.16 -6.03 3.59
CA PHE A 57 0.62 -5.71 2.39
C PHE A 57 2.07 -5.43 2.75
N ARG A 58 3.03 -6.11 2.12
CA ARG A 58 4.47 -5.94 2.32
C ARG A 58 5.15 -5.58 1.00
N ASP A 59 6.30 -4.91 1.08
CA ASP A 59 7.23 -4.83 -0.04
C ASP A 59 7.71 -6.23 -0.47
N ASP A 60 8.12 -6.32 -1.73
CA ASP A 60 8.91 -7.44 -2.22
C ASP A 60 10.42 -7.08 -2.20
N ASN A 61 11.19 -7.57 -3.17
CA ASN A 61 12.62 -7.30 -3.27
C ASN A 61 12.97 -6.05 -4.09
N ASP A 62 12.02 -5.42 -4.79
CA ASP A 62 12.23 -4.21 -5.60
C ASP A 62 11.24 -3.10 -5.25
N ILE A 63 11.59 -2.33 -4.22
CA ILE A 63 10.83 -1.18 -3.70
C ILE A 63 10.50 -0.07 -4.74
N ARG A 64 11.06 -0.12 -5.95
CA ARG A 64 10.86 0.93 -6.97
C ARG A 64 9.69 0.62 -7.89
N ASP A 65 9.17 -0.60 -7.85
CA ASP A 65 8.04 -1.00 -8.68
C ASP A 65 6.73 -1.02 -7.88
N PHE A 66 5.61 -1.03 -8.60
CA PHE A 66 4.30 -1.07 -7.95
C PHE A 66 3.85 -2.51 -7.67
N LYS A 67 4.76 -3.36 -7.18
CA LYS A 67 4.48 -4.73 -6.79
C LYS A 67 4.82 -4.96 -5.32
N GLY A 68 4.25 -6.02 -4.78
CA GLY A 68 4.53 -6.42 -3.42
C GLY A 68 3.94 -7.78 -3.09
N LEU A 69 3.96 -8.09 -1.80
CA LEU A 69 3.41 -9.32 -1.24
C LEU A 69 2.14 -9.01 -0.46
N PHE A 70 1.19 -9.94 -0.47
CA PHE A 70 0.00 -9.84 0.35
C PHE A 70 -0.23 -11.09 1.19
N THR A 71 -0.93 -10.91 2.30
CA THR A 71 -1.61 -11.95 3.05
C THR A 71 -3.03 -11.49 3.31
N LEU A 72 -4.02 -12.33 2.99
CA LEU A 72 -5.41 -12.13 3.34
C LEU A 72 -5.78 -13.18 4.38
N GLU A 73 -5.96 -12.74 5.62
CA GLU A 73 -6.45 -13.54 6.73
C GLU A 73 -7.97 -13.42 6.76
N SER A 74 -8.67 -14.52 6.52
CA SER A 74 -10.13 -14.61 6.56
C SER A 74 -10.51 -16.02 7.05
N ASN A 75 -11.65 -16.57 6.61
CA ASN A 75 -11.98 -17.98 6.85
C ASN A 75 -10.91 -18.92 6.28
N ASP A 76 -10.36 -18.57 5.11
CA ASP A 76 -9.21 -19.24 4.50
C ASP A 76 -8.09 -18.22 4.30
N THR A 77 -6.92 -18.47 4.90
CA THR A 77 -5.76 -17.61 4.70
C THR A 77 -5.18 -17.82 3.31
N SER A 78 -5.03 -16.74 2.56
CA SER A 78 -4.33 -16.75 1.27
C SER A 78 -3.16 -15.78 1.29
N SER A 79 -2.13 -16.08 0.51
CA SER A 79 -0.96 -15.21 0.38
C SER A 79 -0.35 -15.35 -1.00
N GLY A 80 0.37 -14.32 -1.43
CA GLY A 80 1.02 -14.31 -2.74
C GLY A 80 1.55 -12.93 -3.09
N THR A 81 1.53 -12.61 -4.37
CA THR A 81 2.00 -11.34 -4.91
C THR A 81 0.85 -10.49 -5.41
N PHE A 82 1.05 -9.19 -5.43
CA PHE A 82 0.15 -8.26 -6.10
C PHE A 82 0.94 -7.25 -6.91
N LYS A 83 0.28 -6.61 -7.87
CA LYS A 83 0.81 -5.49 -8.63
C LYS A 83 -0.29 -4.48 -8.95
N ILE A 84 0.08 -3.21 -9.00
CA ILE A 84 -0.79 -2.14 -9.48
C ILE A 84 -0.52 -1.94 -10.98
N THR A 85 -1.57 -1.91 -11.78
CA THR A 85 -1.45 -1.68 -13.22
C THR A 85 -0.94 -0.25 -13.52
N ASN A 86 -0.33 -0.03 -14.68
CA ASN A 86 0.22 1.28 -15.07
C ASN A 86 -0.82 2.42 -15.11
N ASN A 87 -2.11 2.08 -15.16
CA ASN A 87 -3.20 3.06 -15.11
C ASN A 87 -3.57 3.48 -13.67
N GLY A 88 -2.99 2.83 -12.65
CA GLY A 88 -3.08 3.24 -11.24
C GLY A 88 -4.44 3.02 -10.58
N ASN A 89 -5.33 2.23 -11.20
CA ASN A 89 -6.71 2.04 -10.72
C ASN A 89 -7.08 0.57 -10.47
N VAL A 90 -6.25 -0.38 -10.88
CA VAL A 90 -6.48 -1.82 -10.70
C VAL A 90 -5.30 -2.45 -9.97
N MET A 91 -5.61 -3.22 -8.92
CA MET A 91 -4.69 -4.14 -8.27
C MET A 91 -4.97 -5.56 -8.75
N GLU A 92 -3.94 -6.22 -9.28
CA GLU A 92 -3.97 -7.62 -9.71
C GLU A 92 -3.23 -8.47 -8.68
N PHE A 93 -3.84 -9.56 -8.24
CA PHE A 93 -3.32 -10.47 -7.23
C PHE A 93 -3.09 -11.86 -7.83
N GLU A 94 -2.03 -12.52 -7.40
CA GLU A 94 -1.74 -13.92 -7.69
C GLU A 94 -1.38 -14.62 -6.38
N THR A 95 -2.20 -15.57 -5.96
CA THR A 95 -1.95 -16.38 -4.78
C THR A 95 -0.84 -17.40 -5.03
N SER A 96 -0.26 -17.94 -3.96
CA SER A 96 0.81 -18.95 -4.03
C SER A 96 0.39 -20.27 -4.72
N ASN A 97 -0.91 -20.52 -4.85
CA ASN A 97 -1.46 -21.66 -5.60
C ASN A 97 -1.87 -21.30 -7.05
N GLY A 98 -1.53 -20.09 -7.53
CA GLY A 98 -1.73 -19.66 -8.92
C GLY A 98 -3.14 -19.15 -9.23
N ILE A 99 -3.98 -18.90 -8.23
CA ILE A 99 -5.29 -18.26 -8.43
C ILE A 99 -5.05 -16.76 -8.60
N THR A 100 -5.69 -16.19 -9.61
CA THR A 100 -5.60 -14.75 -9.90
C THR A 100 -6.95 -14.08 -9.73
N PHE A 101 -6.93 -12.85 -9.22
CA PHE A 101 -8.09 -11.98 -9.09
C PHE A 101 -7.66 -10.51 -9.13
N SER A 102 -8.61 -9.61 -9.38
CA SER A 102 -8.33 -8.19 -9.49
C SER A 102 -9.40 -7.34 -8.85
N TYR A 103 -8.99 -6.22 -8.28
CA TYR A 103 -9.88 -5.20 -7.74
C TYR A 103 -9.60 -3.86 -8.43
N GLU A 104 -10.67 -3.14 -8.78
CA GLU A 104 -10.56 -1.69 -8.86
C GLU A 104 -10.31 -1.16 -7.45
N TYR A 105 -9.48 -0.13 -7.30
CA TYR A 105 -9.17 0.38 -5.98
C TYR A 105 -9.13 1.90 -5.89
N ILE A 106 -9.44 2.39 -4.70
CA ILE A 106 -9.22 3.78 -4.29
C ILE A 106 -8.46 3.73 -2.97
N LEU A 107 -7.30 4.40 -2.94
CA LEU A 107 -6.45 4.47 -1.76
C LEU A 107 -6.33 5.91 -1.27
N ASN A 108 -6.64 6.10 0.01
CA ASN A 108 -6.34 7.30 0.78
C ASN A 108 -5.45 6.91 1.97
N THR A 109 -4.99 7.89 2.77
CA THR A 109 -4.02 7.69 3.85
C THR A 109 -4.33 6.54 4.82
N ALA A 110 -5.61 6.34 5.16
CA ALA A 110 -6.04 5.32 6.14
C ALA A 110 -7.16 4.41 5.61
N THR A 111 -7.57 4.59 4.34
CA THR A 111 -8.73 3.90 3.78
C THR A 111 -8.39 3.33 2.42
N LEU A 112 -8.68 2.05 2.24
CA LEU A 112 -8.58 1.34 0.99
C LEU A 112 -9.98 0.84 0.62
N VAL A 113 -10.48 1.24 -0.55
CA VAL A 113 -11.72 0.72 -1.10
C VAL A 113 -11.37 -0.23 -2.23
N LEU A 114 -11.89 -1.46 -2.18
CA LEU A 114 -11.74 -2.48 -3.22
C LEU A 114 -13.10 -2.73 -3.88
N GLY A 115 -13.15 -2.64 -5.21
CA GLY A 115 -14.34 -2.87 -6.02
C GLY A 115 -14.15 -4.04 -6.98
N TYR A 116 -15.16 -4.92 -7.07
CA TYR A 116 -15.18 -6.04 -8.01
C TYR A 116 -16.61 -6.43 -8.38
N ALA A 117 -16.76 -7.17 -9.49
CA ALA A 117 -18.01 -7.84 -9.82
C ALA A 117 -17.99 -9.27 -9.28
N ASN A 118 -19.05 -9.68 -8.58
CA ASN A 118 -19.20 -11.07 -8.15
C ASN A 118 -19.64 -11.97 -9.33
N ALA A 119 -19.84 -13.27 -9.07
CA ALA A 119 -20.24 -14.24 -10.09
C ALA A 119 -21.63 -13.95 -10.72
N ASP A 120 -22.50 -13.24 -10.00
CA ASP A 120 -23.84 -12.87 -10.43
C ASP A 120 -23.85 -11.55 -11.23
N GLY A 121 -22.69 -10.88 -11.32
CA GLY A 121 -22.52 -9.59 -11.99
C GLY A 121 -22.83 -8.37 -11.11
N ASP A 122 -23.12 -8.57 -9.83
CA ASP A 122 -23.31 -7.48 -8.88
C ASP A 122 -21.97 -6.83 -8.54
N VAL A 123 -22.00 -5.51 -8.38
CA VAL A 123 -20.83 -4.73 -7.95
C VAL A 123 -20.72 -4.79 -6.44
N VAL A 124 -19.62 -5.34 -5.95
CA VAL A 124 -19.25 -5.35 -4.54
C VAL A 124 -18.20 -4.29 -4.29
N LYS A 125 -18.41 -3.47 -3.25
CA LYS A 125 -17.41 -2.54 -2.73
C LYS A 125 -17.11 -2.84 -1.27
N GLU A 126 -15.85 -3.05 -0.98
CA GLU A 126 -15.34 -3.32 0.35
C GLU A 126 -14.50 -2.14 0.83
N THR A 127 -14.73 -1.70 2.06
CA THR A 127 -13.94 -0.63 2.69
C THR A 127 -13.07 -1.23 3.77
N TRP A 128 -11.78 -0.97 3.67
CA TRP A 128 -10.73 -1.45 4.54
C TRP A 128 -10.07 -0.27 5.24
N ILE A 129 -9.84 -0.40 6.54
CA ILE A 129 -9.19 0.64 7.34
C ILE A 129 -7.81 0.17 7.78
N LYS A 130 -6.82 1.03 7.60
CA LYS A 130 -5.45 0.74 8.03
C LYS A 130 -5.39 0.74 9.56
N THR A 131 -4.93 -0.35 10.14
CA THR A 131 -4.79 -0.53 11.60
C THR A 131 -3.34 -0.47 12.07
N SER A 132 -2.37 -0.74 11.19
CA SER A 132 -0.94 -0.63 11.49
C SER A 132 -0.14 -0.27 10.23
N ASN A 133 0.88 0.59 10.38
CA ASN A 133 1.92 0.79 9.35
C ASN A 133 3.07 -0.22 9.47
N PHE A 134 3.11 -0.96 10.59
CA PHE A 134 4.16 -1.92 10.88
C PHE A 134 3.65 -3.34 10.66
N ILE A 135 4.57 -4.16 10.16
CA ILE A 135 4.31 -5.57 9.90
C ILE A 135 5.38 -6.33 10.67
N ASP A 136 4.92 -7.07 11.66
CA ASP A 136 5.77 -7.95 12.46
C ASP A 136 6.27 -9.15 11.62
#